data_AF-A0A750IQ00-F1
#
_entry.id   AF-A0A750IQ00-F1
#
_cell.length_a   1.000
_cell.length_b   1.000
_cell.length_c   1.000
_cell.angle_alpha   90.00
_cell.angle_beta   90.00
_cell.angle_gamma   90.00
#
_symmetry.space_group_name_H-M   'P 1'
#
loop_
_entity.id
_entity.type
_entity.pdbx_description
1 polymer ?
#
loop_
_entity_poly.entity_id
_entity_poly.type
_entity_poly.pdbx_seq_one_letter_code
_entity_poly.pdbx_strand_id
1 'polypeptide(L)' 'MPLPAEWTADCVVPPLPEPFTFGASVDYNLQLLAVVKNCNVDKANIRRAEEQRQHEFTDMAGTADKSSHRRK' A
#
# COMPACT_ATOMS: atom_id res chain seq x y z
N MET A 1 -13.77 -1.00 5.72
CA MET A 1 -13.84 -0.54 4.31
C MET A 1 -12.80 -1.32 3.51
N PRO A 2 -13.12 -1.85 2.32
CA PRO A 2 -12.12 -2.54 1.49
C PRO A 2 -11.03 -1.58 1.02
N LEU A 3 -9.81 -2.10 0.80
CA LEU A 3 -8.74 -1.33 0.18
C LEU A 3 -9.10 -1.03 -1.30
N PRO A 4 -8.67 0.13 -1.84
CA PRO A 4 -8.72 0.38 -3.28
C PRO A 4 -7.96 -0.71 -4.04
N ALA A 5 -8.56 -1.25 -5.12
CA ALA A 5 -7.96 -2.32 -5.91
C ALA A 5 -6.60 -1.92 -6.51
N GLU A 6 -6.45 -0.65 -6.88
CA GLU A 6 -5.21 -0.07 -7.41
C GLU A 6 -4.02 -0.25 -6.47
N TRP A 7 -4.23 -0.21 -5.15
CA TRP A 7 -3.13 -0.34 -4.19
C TRP A 7 -2.57 -1.77 -4.11
N THR A 8 -3.38 -2.74 -4.51
CA THR A 8 -3.02 -4.17 -4.52
C THR A 8 -2.65 -4.67 -5.92
N ALA A 9 -2.68 -3.80 -6.93
CA ALA A 9 -2.26 -4.13 -8.28
C ALA A 9 -0.74 -4.35 -8.35
N ASP A 10 -0.30 -5.12 -9.35
CA ASP A 10 1.11 -5.35 -9.60
C ASP A 10 1.82 -4.06 -10.06
N CYS A 11 3.10 -3.95 -9.72
CA CYS A 11 3.96 -2.91 -10.27
C CYS A 11 4.24 -3.18 -11.74
N VAL A 12 3.47 -2.55 -12.64
CA VAL A 12 3.59 -2.78 -14.08
C VAL A 12 4.91 -2.23 -14.61
N VAL A 13 5.71 -3.11 -15.20
CA VAL A 13 6.96 -2.74 -15.87
C VAL A 13 6.64 -2.05 -17.19
N PRO A 14 7.23 -0.88 -17.49
CA PRO A 14 7.04 -0.22 -18.78
C PRO A 14 7.58 -1.07 -19.93
N PRO A 15 7.09 -0.91 -21.17
CA PRO A 15 7.63 -1.61 -22.33
C PRO A 15 9.12 -1.30 -22.54
N LEU A 16 9.90 -2.30 -22.92
CA LEU A 16 11.31 -2.10 -23.27
C LEU A 16 11.41 -1.24 -24.54
N PRO A 17 12.23 -0.17 -24.55
CA PRO A 17 12.36 0.66 -25.75
C PRO A 17 13.22 -0.03 -26.82
N GLU A 18 12.81 0.13 -28.08
CA GLU A 18 13.50 -0.40 -29.25
C GLU A 18 13.77 0.72 -30.28
N PRO A 19 15.03 1.00 -30.65
CA PRO A 19 16.26 0.35 -30.19
C PRO A 19 16.64 0.75 -28.75
N PHE A 20 17.23 -0.18 -28.00
CA PHE A 20 17.71 0.07 -26.64
C PHE A 20 19.05 0.81 -26.60
N THR A 21 19.03 2.09 -27.00
CA THR A 21 20.21 2.99 -26.95
C THR A 21 20.55 3.40 -25.51
N PHE A 22 21.72 4.00 -25.30
CA PHE A 22 22.08 4.58 -24.00
C PHE A 22 21.09 5.66 -23.53
N GLY A 23 20.64 6.55 -24.41
CA GLY A 23 19.62 7.55 -24.06
C GLY A 23 18.29 6.90 -23.67
N ALA A 24 17.87 5.90 -24.44
CA ALA A 24 16.65 5.15 -24.15
C ALA A 24 16.73 4.41 -22.80
N SER A 25 17.91 3.92 -22.40
CA SER A 25 18.08 3.28 -21.09
C SER A 25 17.97 4.27 -19.94
N VAL A 26 18.44 5.51 -20.10
CA VAL A 26 18.26 6.58 -19.09
C VAL A 26 16.77 6.89 -18.91
N ASP A 27 16.04 7.08 -20.00
CA ASP A 27 14.59 7.34 -19.95
C ASP A 27 13.81 6.15 -19.37
N TYR A 28 14.18 4.93 -19.74
CA TYR A 28 13.58 3.71 -19.22
C TYR A 28 13.81 3.55 -17.70
N ASN A 29 15.02 3.84 -17.21
CA ASN A 29 15.31 3.83 -15.77
C ASN A 29 14.49 4.89 -15.02
N LEU A 30 14.29 6.07 -15.61
CA LEU A 30 13.41 7.09 -15.03
C LEU A 30 11.96 6.59 -14.90
N GLN A 31 11.43 5.93 -15.93
CA GLN A 31 10.10 5.33 -15.89
C GLN A 31 10.00 4.22 -14.84
N LEU A 32 11.00 3.33 -14.75
CA LEU A 32 11.07 2.29 -13.72
C LEU A 32 11.06 2.88 -12.31
N LEU A 33 11.84 3.94 -12.07
CA LEU A 33 11.87 4.62 -10.78
C LEU A 33 10.51 5.24 -10.42
N ALA A 34 9.78 5.77 -11.40
CA ALA A 34 8.43 6.30 -11.20
C ALA A 34 7.43 5.19 -10.80
N VAL A 35 7.50 4.02 -11.44
CA VAL A 35 6.69 2.84 -11.07
C VAL A 35 6.99 2.42 -9.63
N VAL A 36 8.27 2.28 -9.27
CA VAL A 36 8.68 1.91 -7.90
C VAL A 36 8.19 2.93 -6.87
N LYS A 37 8.29 4.23 -7.19
CA LYS A 37 7.78 5.30 -6.33
C LYS A 37 6.29 5.13 -6.05
N ASN A 38 5.47 4.93 -7.09
CA ASN A 38 4.03 4.79 -6.94
C ASN A 38 3.66 3.55 -6.12
N CYS A 39 4.27 2.40 -6.43
CA CYS A 39 4.07 1.18 -5.65
C CYS A 39 4.44 1.32 -4.18
N ASN A 40 5.49 2.09 -3.86
CA ASN A 40 5.86 2.36 -2.47
C ASN A 40 4.84 3.24 -1.76
N VAL A 41 4.20 4.18 -2.46
CA VAL A 41 3.08 4.98 -1.93
C VAL A 41 1.89 4.06 -1.63
N ASP A 42 1.55 3.17 -2.54
CA ASP A 42 0.45 2.21 -2.35
C ASP A 42 0.69 1.31 -1.13
N LYS A 43 1.90 0.75 -1.00
CA LYS A 43 2.31 -0.02 0.19
C LYS A 43 2.19 0.80 1.48
N ALA A 44 2.57 2.06 1.47
CA ALA A 44 2.43 2.93 2.64
C ALA A 44 0.96 3.17 3.01
N ASN A 45 0.10 3.34 2.00
CA ASN A 45 -1.33 3.51 2.20
C ASN A 45 -1.98 2.24 2.76
N ILE A 46 -1.60 1.07 2.24
CA ILE A 46 -2.04 -0.23 2.78
C ILE A 46 -1.65 -0.36 4.25
N ARG A 47 -0.39 -0.10 4.60
CA ARG A 47 0.08 -0.18 6.00
C ARG A 47 -0.74 0.69 6.94
N ARG A 48 -0.98 1.95 6.57
CA ARG A 48 -1.81 2.87 7.38
C ARG A 48 -3.24 2.36 7.53
N ALA A 49 -3.83 1.83 6.47
CA ALA A 49 -5.18 1.28 6.51
C ALA A 49 -5.28 0.03 7.39
N GLU A 50 -4.24 -0.82 7.42
CA GLU A 50 -4.17 -1.96 8.33
C GLU A 50 -3.97 -1.52 9.79
N GLU A 51 -3.10 -0.54 10.04
CA GLU A 51 -2.89 0.04 11.38
C GLU A 51 -4.20 0.59 11.96
N GLN A 52 -4.99 1.28 11.15
CA GLN A 52 -6.31 1.76 11.55
C GLN A 52 -7.26 0.62 11.91
N ARG A 53 -7.32 -0.44 11.10
CA ARG A 53 -8.14 -1.63 11.39
C ARG A 53 -7.71 -2.31 12.69
N GLN A 54 -6.41 -2.40 12.94
CA GLN A 54 -5.88 -2.95 14.19
C GLN A 54 -6.28 -2.10 15.38
N HIS A 55 -6.17 -0.77 15.28
CA HIS A 55 -6.59 0.15 16.34
C HIS A 55 -8.08 0.00 16.66
N GLU A 56 -8.94 0.02 15.64
CA GLU A 56 -10.39 -0.18 15.79
C GLU A 56 -10.71 -1.53 16.45
N PHE A 57 -10.02 -2.59 16.04
CA PHE A 57 -10.17 -3.91 16.65
C PHE A 57 -9.77 -3.92 18.13
N THR A 58 -8.63 -3.31 18.48
CA THR A 58 -8.16 -3.23 19.87
C THR A 58 -9.08 -2.40 20.74
N ASP A 59 -9.64 -1.30 20.22
CA ASP A 59 -10.59 -0.45 20.93
C ASP A 59 -11.88 -1.22 21.26
N MET A 60 -12.43 -1.92 20.26
CA MET A 60 -13.62 -2.75 20.47
C MET A 60 -13.38 -3.86 21.50
N ALA A 61 -12.25 -4.55 21.43
CA ALA A 61 -11.89 -5.58 22.42
C ALA A 61 -11.81 -5.01 23.85
N GLY A 62 -11.18 -3.83 24.01
CA GLY A 62 -11.09 -3.14 25.30
C GLY A 62 -12.44 -2.65 25.85
N THR A 63 -13.40 -2.27 24.98
CA THR A 63 -14.76 -1.90 25.42
C THR A 63 -15.59 -3.12 25.86
N ALA A 64 -15.42 -4.27 25.21
CA ALA A 64 -16.09 -5.51 25.59
C ALA A 64 -15.64 -5.99 26.99
N ASP A 65 -14.34 -5.91 27.28
CA ASP A 65 -13.77 -6.28 28.58
C ASP A 65 -14.32 -5.41 29.74
N LYS A 66 -14.37 -4.08 29.53
CA LYS A 66 -14.93 -3.13 30.52
C LYS A 66 -16.42 -3.33 30.79
N SER A 67 -17.20 -3.74 29.79
CA SER A 67 -18.64 -4.02 29.92
C SER A 67 -18.91 -5.26 30.79
N SER A 68 -18.01 -6.24 30.77
CA SER A 68 -18.09 -7.45 31.60
C SER A 68 -17.78 -7.17 33.07
N HIS A 69 -16.85 -6.24 33.33
CA HIS A 69 -16.45 -5.85 34.70
C HIS A 69 -17.47 -4.94 35.42
N ARG A 70 -18.32 -4.22 34.67
CA ARG A 70 -19.30 -3.27 35.25
C ARG A 70 -20.62 -3.92 35.71
N ARG A 71 -20.81 -5.23 35.48
CA ARG A 71 -22.03 -5.98 35.87
C ARG A 71 -21.85 -6.82 37.15
N LYS A 72 -20.95 -6.43 38.05
CA LYS A 72 -20.81 -7.01 39.39
C LYS A 72 -21.00 -5.94 40.46
#